data_AF-A0A6P0VY07-F1
#
_entry.id   AF-A0A6P0VY07-F1
#
_cell.length_a   1.000
_cell.length_b   1.000
_cell.length_c   1.000
_cell.angle_alpha   90.00
_cell.angle_beta   90.00
_cell.angle_gamma   90.00
#
_symmetry.space_group_name_H-M   'P 1'
#
loop_
_entity.id
_entity.type
_entity.pdbx_description
1 polymer ?
#
loop_
_entity_poly.entity_id
_entity_poly.type
_entity_poly.pdbx_seq_one_letter_code
_entity_poly.pdbx_strand_id
1 'polypeptide(L)'
;YLLKSIKSPLILALDEVNQVFENLKIAKEFFSLLRLWYEKAKTTLVWQKLRLVVAHSTESYVSLKLKQSPFNVGLPIQLGSLSWEEIVDLAKCYELSWRDGEEANLLMRMVGGHPALVHLAIYYLSQERITLEELLKMAPTSTGIYANHLNRHQEKLYEDSELARALSKVIVATEPILLEPLQAYKLNSMGLIKLSNNKAVISCQLYRDYFQQVLKEMSDR
;
A
#
# COMPACT_ATOMS: atom_id res chain seq x y z
N TYR A 1 21.94 3.72 -30.42
CA TYR A 1 21.51 4.54 -31.57
C TYR A 1 20.46 5.56 -31.12
N LEU A 2 19.37 5.13 -30.48
CA LEU A 2 18.27 6.00 -30.02
C LEU A 2 18.67 7.16 -29.09
N LEU A 3 19.35 6.92 -27.97
CA LEU A 3 19.70 8.01 -27.03
C LEU A 3 20.66 9.05 -27.62
N LYS A 4 21.42 8.69 -28.67
CA LYS A 4 22.30 9.65 -29.36
C LYS A 4 21.50 10.62 -30.22
N SER A 5 20.38 10.18 -30.81
CA SER A 5 19.59 10.98 -31.76
C SER A 5 18.55 11.89 -31.10
N ILE A 6 18.08 11.57 -29.88
CA ILE A 6 17.09 12.40 -29.19
C ILE A 6 17.70 13.70 -28.64
N LYS A 7 16.98 14.82 -28.77
CA LYS A 7 17.39 16.14 -28.28
C LYS A 7 16.90 16.42 -26.85
N SER A 8 15.76 15.86 -26.46
CA SER A 8 15.19 15.94 -25.12
C SER A 8 15.37 14.62 -24.35
N PRO A 9 15.30 14.65 -23.01
CA PRO A 9 15.25 13.42 -22.21
C PRO A 9 14.03 12.56 -22.53
N LEU A 10 14.22 11.24 -22.52
CA LEU A 10 13.18 10.22 -22.57
C LEU A 10 12.90 9.74 -21.14
N ILE A 11 11.63 9.76 -20.73
CA ILE A 11 11.18 9.16 -19.46
C ILE A 11 10.60 7.79 -19.77
N LEU A 12 11.09 6.76 -19.08
CA LEU A 12 10.51 5.44 -19.04
C LEU A 12 9.91 5.22 -17.65
N ALA A 13 8.59 5.22 -17.58
CA ALA A 13 7.83 4.89 -16.38
C ALA A 13 7.44 3.41 -16.42
N LEU A 14 7.81 2.69 -15.36
CA LEU A 14 7.52 1.28 -15.17
C LEU A 14 6.63 1.16 -13.94
N ASP A 15 5.39 0.74 -14.16
CA ASP A 15 4.41 0.56 -13.10
C ASP A 15 4.33 -0.91 -12.66
N GLU A 16 3.95 -1.15 -11.41
CA GLU A 16 3.76 -2.48 -10.81
C GLU A 16 4.93 -3.46 -11.06
N VAL A 17 6.19 -2.99 -11.01
CA VAL A 17 7.34 -3.85 -11.32
C VAL A 17 7.51 -5.02 -10.34
N ASN A 18 6.83 -4.97 -9.20
CA ASN A 18 6.72 -6.08 -8.26
C ASN A 18 6.15 -7.37 -8.87
N GLN A 19 5.36 -7.31 -9.94
CA GLN A 19 4.88 -8.52 -10.61
C GLN A 19 6.03 -9.37 -11.20
N VAL A 20 7.14 -8.74 -11.58
CA VAL A 20 8.31 -9.44 -12.13
C VAL A 20 8.95 -10.37 -11.08
N PHE A 21 8.71 -10.12 -9.79
CA PHE A 21 9.23 -10.93 -8.69
C PHE A 21 8.77 -12.38 -8.70
N GLU A 22 7.62 -12.69 -9.30
CA GLU A 22 7.11 -14.05 -9.44
C GLU A 22 8.08 -14.97 -10.17
N ASN A 23 8.87 -14.42 -11.10
CA ASN A 23 9.96 -15.12 -11.76
C ASN A 23 11.31 -14.55 -11.34
N LEU A 24 11.92 -15.15 -10.31
CA LEU A 24 13.20 -14.69 -9.76
C LEU A 24 14.35 -14.62 -10.79
N LYS A 25 14.31 -15.42 -11.86
CA LYS A 25 15.33 -15.35 -12.92
C LYS A 25 15.16 -14.06 -13.73
N ILE A 26 13.93 -13.81 -14.19
CA ILE A 26 13.59 -12.59 -14.93
C ILE A 26 13.82 -11.36 -14.05
N ALA A 27 13.37 -11.38 -12.79
CA ALA A 27 13.57 -10.30 -11.83
C ALA A 27 15.05 -9.90 -11.72
N LYS A 28 15.94 -10.88 -11.52
CA LYS A 28 17.37 -10.59 -11.37
C LYS A 28 17.96 -9.91 -12.60
N GLU A 29 17.66 -10.41 -13.79
CA GLU A 29 18.18 -9.86 -15.05
C GLU A 29 17.58 -8.47 -15.33
N PHE A 30 16.27 -8.33 -15.19
CA PHE A 30 15.53 -7.09 -15.41
C PHE A 30 16.00 -5.97 -14.47
N PHE A 31 16.05 -6.22 -13.16
CA PHE A 31 16.44 -5.22 -12.18
C PHE A 31 17.93 -4.86 -12.27
N SER A 32 18.79 -5.82 -12.63
CA SER A 32 20.20 -5.54 -12.93
C SER A 32 20.36 -4.61 -14.15
N LEU A 33 19.50 -4.76 -15.16
CA LEU A 33 19.49 -3.88 -16.34
C LEU A 33 19.10 -2.45 -15.99
N LEU A 34 18.03 -2.26 -15.20
CA LEU A 34 17.62 -0.94 -14.73
C LEU A 34 18.73 -0.27 -13.91
N ARG A 35 19.35 -1.03 -13.01
CA ARG A 35 20.49 -0.56 -12.22
C ARG A 35 21.66 -0.15 -13.11
N LEU A 36 21.99 -0.95 -14.13
CA LEU A 36 23.06 -0.65 -15.08
C LEU A 36 22.81 0.68 -15.82
N TRP A 37 21.59 0.92 -16.29
CA TRP A 37 21.23 2.17 -16.96
C TRP A 37 21.38 3.39 -16.03
N TYR A 38 20.93 3.26 -14.78
CA TYR A 38 21.11 4.29 -13.77
C TYR A 38 22.60 4.60 -13.52
N GLU A 39 23.44 3.58 -13.33
CA GLU A 39 24.87 3.78 -13.09
C GLU A 39 25.58 4.39 -14.31
N LYS A 40 25.22 3.99 -15.54
CA LYS A 40 25.77 4.61 -16.75
C LYS A 40 25.45 6.09 -16.89
N ALA A 41 24.28 6.52 -16.42
CA ALA A 41 23.90 7.93 -16.45
C ALA A 41 24.81 8.81 -15.57
N LYS A 42 25.46 8.24 -14.54
CA LYS A 42 26.42 8.99 -13.70
C LYS A 42 27.70 9.37 -14.43
N THR A 43 28.15 8.56 -15.40
CA THR A 43 29.45 8.73 -16.06
C THR A 43 29.35 9.08 -17.54
N THR A 44 28.19 8.86 -18.17
CA THR A 44 28.02 9.02 -19.62
C THR A 44 26.88 9.98 -19.96
N LEU A 45 27.19 11.10 -20.61
CA LEU A 45 26.23 12.15 -21.00
C LEU A 45 25.05 11.62 -21.83
N VAL A 46 25.30 10.68 -22.75
CA VAL A 46 24.22 10.07 -23.57
C VAL A 46 23.20 9.34 -22.70
N TRP A 47 23.63 8.71 -21.61
CA TRP A 47 22.74 7.98 -20.70
C TRP A 47 21.96 8.89 -19.76
N GLN A 48 22.41 10.14 -19.54
CA GLN A 48 21.64 11.13 -18.77
C GLN A 48 20.34 11.55 -19.46
N LYS A 49 20.20 11.26 -20.76
CA LYS A 49 18.95 11.48 -21.50
C LYS A 49 17.87 10.44 -21.18
N LEU A 50 18.20 9.33 -20.51
CA LEU A 50 17.21 8.37 -20.03
C LEU A 50 16.87 8.65 -18.58
N ARG A 51 15.60 8.85 -18.28
CA ARG A 51 15.06 8.98 -16.92
C ARG A 51 14.16 7.79 -16.63
N LEU A 52 14.36 7.17 -15.48
CA LEU A 52 13.60 6.00 -15.05
C LEU A 52 12.67 6.41 -13.91
N VAL A 53 11.40 6.05 -14.00
CA VAL A 53 10.44 6.09 -12.90
C VAL A 53 10.00 4.66 -12.68
N VAL A 54 10.15 4.16 -11.45
CA VAL A 54 9.83 2.78 -11.10
C VAL A 54 8.86 2.81 -9.93
N ALA A 55 7.62 2.42 -10.18
CA ALA A 55 6.60 2.25 -9.15
C ALA A 55 6.50 0.76 -8.78
N HIS A 56 6.47 0.48 -7.48
CA HIS A 56 6.34 -0.87 -6.96
C HIS A 56 5.60 -0.87 -5.63
N SER A 57 4.85 -1.93 -5.37
CA SER A 57 4.33 -2.23 -4.04
C SER A 57 5.44 -2.75 -3.13
N THR A 58 5.32 -2.48 -1.82
CA THR A 58 6.21 -3.04 -0.79
C THR A 58 5.68 -4.37 -0.23
N GLU A 59 4.45 -4.78 -0.61
CA GLU A 59 3.83 -6.03 -0.15
C GLU A 59 4.66 -7.27 -0.55
N SER A 60 5.25 -7.25 -1.75
CA SER A 60 6.03 -8.36 -2.28
C SER A 60 7.47 -8.28 -1.78
N TYR A 61 7.76 -8.97 -0.67
CA TYR A 61 9.13 -9.07 -0.17
C TYR A 61 9.99 -9.98 -1.06
N VAL A 62 10.98 -9.41 -1.74
CA VAL A 62 12.03 -10.19 -2.41
C VAL A 62 13.41 -9.74 -1.96
N SER A 63 14.17 -10.70 -1.44
CA SER A 63 15.59 -10.51 -1.16
C SER A 63 16.39 -10.49 -2.46
N LEU A 64 16.48 -9.32 -3.10
CA LEU A 64 17.45 -9.07 -4.16
C LEU A 64 18.81 -8.77 -3.54
N LYS A 65 19.91 -9.25 -4.15
CA LYS A 65 21.26 -8.89 -3.69
C LYS A 65 21.43 -7.36 -3.77
N LEU A 66 22.10 -6.76 -2.78
CA LEU A 66 22.27 -5.30 -2.67
C LEU A 66 22.75 -4.60 -3.96
N LYS A 67 23.64 -5.25 -4.73
CA LYS A 67 24.18 -4.70 -5.99
C LYS A 67 23.27 -4.89 -7.22
N GLN A 68 22.20 -5.67 -7.08
CA GLN A 68 21.25 -5.99 -8.16
C GLN A 68 19.95 -5.21 -8.03
N SER A 69 19.67 -4.65 -6.84
CA SER A 69 18.45 -3.89 -6.60
C SER A 69 18.57 -2.47 -7.19
N PRO A 70 17.59 -2.02 -8.01
CA PRO A 70 17.44 -0.62 -8.36
C PRO A 70 16.68 0.17 -7.29
N PHE A 71 16.07 -0.49 -6.31
CA PHE A 71 15.25 0.16 -5.28
C PHE A 71 16.07 0.85 -4.18
N ASN A 72 17.38 0.61 -4.13
CA ASN A 72 18.30 1.30 -3.21
C ASN A 72 19.12 2.41 -3.90
N VAL A 73 18.70 2.85 -5.08
CA VAL A 73 19.28 3.98 -5.81
C VAL A 73 18.23 4.94 -6.33
N GLY A 74 18.67 6.15 -6.67
CA GLY A 74 17.80 7.22 -7.15
C GLY A 74 17.13 7.95 -6.00
N LEU A 75 16.04 8.66 -6.33
CA LEU A 75 15.22 9.39 -5.37
C LEU A 75 14.04 8.51 -4.96
N PRO A 76 13.99 8.00 -3.72
CA PRO A 76 12.81 7.29 -3.23
C PRO A 76 11.67 8.28 -2.97
N ILE A 77 10.48 7.97 -3.49
CA ILE A 77 9.24 8.69 -3.18
C ILE A 77 8.30 7.70 -2.52
N GLN A 78 8.11 7.85 -1.22
CA GLN A 78 7.15 7.04 -0.46
C GLN A 78 5.78 7.71 -0.53
N LEU A 79 4.80 7.02 -1.10
CA LEU A 79 3.41 7.47 -1.07
C LEU A 79 2.80 7.12 0.30
N GLY A 80 2.19 8.12 0.92
CA GLY A 80 1.56 8.02 2.24
C GLY A 80 0.04 7.85 2.18
N SER A 81 -0.56 7.76 3.36
CA SER A 81 -2.00 7.91 3.52
C SER A 81 -2.41 9.37 3.28
N LEU A 82 -3.62 9.58 2.77
CA LEU A 82 -4.22 10.89 2.64
C LEU A 82 -4.41 11.55 4.02
N SER A 83 -4.12 12.84 4.11
CA SER A 83 -4.46 13.66 5.26
C SER A 83 -5.96 13.95 5.33
N TRP A 84 -6.44 14.50 6.45
CA TRP A 84 -7.83 14.93 6.56
C TRP A 84 -8.17 16.00 5.52
N GLU A 85 -7.27 16.96 5.29
CA GLU A 85 -7.43 18.02 4.28
C GLU A 85 -7.52 17.43 2.88
N GLU A 86 -6.66 16.47 2.55
CA GLU A 86 -6.67 15.79 1.24
C GLU A 86 -7.95 14.96 1.03
N ILE A 87 -8.52 14.36 2.08
CA ILE A 87 -9.81 13.67 2.02
C ILE A 87 -10.95 14.66 1.77
N VAL A 88 -10.96 15.80 2.48
CA VAL A 88 -11.96 16.85 2.29
C VAL A 88 -11.89 17.42 0.88
N ASP A 89 -10.68 17.67 0.36
CA ASP A 89 -10.50 18.18 -1.00
C ASP A 89 -10.90 17.14 -2.06
N LEU A 90 -10.59 15.86 -1.83
CA LEU A 90 -11.08 14.80 -2.70
C LEU A 90 -12.61 14.73 -2.69
N ALA A 91 -13.26 14.85 -1.53
CA ALA A 91 -14.72 14.85 -1.44
C ALA A 91 -15.35 16.02 -2.21
N LYS A 92 -14.75 17.22 -2.15
CA LYS A 92 -15.18 18.38 -2.96
C LYS A 92 -15.07 18.11 -4.46
N CYS A 93 -14.01 17.45 -4.92
CA CYS A 93 -13.87 17.06 -6.33
C CYS A 93 -14.98 16.11 -6.82
N TYR A 94 -15.62 15.40 -5.89
CA TYR A 94 -16.78 14.54 -6.14
C TYR A 94 -18.12 15.20 -5.79
N GLU A 95 -18.12 16.52 -5.57
CA GLU A 95 -19.31 17.33 -5.28
C GLU A 95 -20.05 16.93 -3.98
N LEU A 96 -19.36 16.21 -3.07
CA LEU A 96 -19.92 15.88 -1.75
C LEU A 96 -19.94 17.12 -0.85
N SER A 97 -21.06 17.32 -0.16
CA SER A 97 -21.30 18.49 0.70
C SER A 97 -20.71 18.34 2.11
N TRP A 98 -19.43 17.94 2.24
CA TRP A 98 -18.74 17.78 3.54
C TRP A 98 -18.21 19.11 4.07
N ARG A 99 -19.11 20.01 4.46
CA ARG A 99 -18.79 21.41 4.78
C ARG A 99 -17.96 21.56 6.05
N ASP A 100 -18.25 20.75 7.07
CA ASP A 100 -17.60 20.82 8.38
C ASP A 100 -16.53 19.73 8.56
N GLY A 101 -16.42 18.82 7.59
CA GLY A 101 -15.41 17.74 7.53
C GLY A 101 -15.57 16.64 8.58
N GLU A 102 -16.72 16.55 9.24
CA GLU A 102 -17.07 15.45 10.15
C GLU A 102 -17.12 14.11 9.41
N GLU A 103 -17.64 14.09 8.19
CA GLU A 103 -17.67 12.90 7.34
C GLU A 103 -16.25 12.42 6.99
N ALA A 104 -15.35 13.37 6.72
CA ALA A 104 -13.94 13.06 6.50
C ALA A 104 -13.30 12.47 7.77
N ASN A 105 -13.64 12.97 8.97
CA ASN A 105 -13.18 12.39 10.24
C ASN A 105 -13.67 10.95 10.42
N LEU A 106 -14.95 10.68 10.14
CA LEU A 106 -15.52 9.35 10.24
C LEU A 106 -14.85 8.37 9.27
N LEU A 107 -14.68 8.80 8.01
CA LEU A 107 -14.00 7.98 7.01
C LEU A 107 -12.53 7.77 7.35
N MET A 108 -11.83 8.81 7.79
CA MET A 108 -10.43 8.75 8.24
C MET A 108 -10.25 7.77 9.40
N ARG A 109 -11.17 7.74 10.38
CA ARG A 109 -11.16 6.73 11.46
C ARG A 109 -11.36 5.31 10.90
N MET A 110 -12.29 5.14 9.97
CA MET A 110 -12.60 3.84 9.38
C MET A 110 -11.42 3.28 8.56
N VAL A 111 -10.87 4.05 7.62
CA VAL A 111 -9.89 3.53 6.64
C VAL A 111 -8.48 4.13 6.77
N GLY A 112 -8.24 5.00 7.74
CA GLY A 112 -6.91 5.51 8.09
C GLY A 112 -6.21 6.36 7.03
N GLY A 113 -6.98 6.91 6.07
CA GLY A 113 -6.47 7.68 4.93
C GLY A 113 -5.94 6.83 3.78
N HIS A 114 -6.22 5.52 3.74
CA HIS A 114 -5.75 4.66 2.65
C HIS A 114 -6.31 5.15 1.29
N PRO A 115 -5.47 5.62 0.33
CA PRO A 115 -5.95 6.35 -0.84
C PRO A 115 -7.01 5.59 -1.64
N ALA A 116 -6.78 4.31 -1.93
CA ALA A 116 -7.73 3.49 -2.68
C ALA A 116 -9.06 3.26 -1.94
N LEU A 117 -9.04 3.07 -0.62
CA LEU A 117 -10.26 2.84 0.17
C LEU A 117 -11.05 4.13 0.35
N VAL A 118 -10.37 5.25 0.63
CA VAL A 118 -10.99 6.57 0.68
C VAL A 118 -11.66 6.90 -0.66
N HIS A 119 -10.93 6.75 -1.77
CA HIS A 119 -11.46 7.01 -3.10
C HIS A 119 -12.68 6.13 -3.40
N LEU A 120 -12.63 4.84 -3.06
CA LEU A 120 -13.77 3.95 -3.24
C LEU A 120 -14.98 4.40 -2.43
N ALA A 121 -14.78 4.81 -1.18
CA ALA A 121 -15.86 5.35 -0.35
C ALA A 121 -16.50 6.59 -0.98
N ILE A 122 -15.67 7.59 -1.31
CA ILE A 122 -16.12 8.85 -1.90
C ILE A 122 -16.83 8.60 -3.23
N TYR A 123 -16.32 7.69 -4.06
CA TYR A 123 -16.99 7.29 -5.30
C TYR A 123 -18.40 6.76 -5.02
N TYR A 124 -18.58 5.78 -4.13
CA TYR A 124 -19.91 5.23 -3.83
C TYR A 124 -20.87 6.26 -3.22
N LEU A 125 -20.37 7.15 -2.37
CA LEU A 125 -21.15 8.23 -1.76
C LEU A 125 -21.58 9.27 -2.80
N SER A 126 -20.69 9.65 -3.73
CA SER A 126 -20.99 10.62 -4.80
C SER A 126 -22.05 10.13 -5.77
N GLN A 127 -22.21 8.81 -5.87
CA GLN A 127 -23.23 8.18 -6.72
C GLN A 127 -24.57 8.00 -5.99
N GLU A 128 -24.69 8.49 -4.75
CA GLU A 128 -25.88 8.34 -3.88
C GLU A 128 -26.36 6.89 -3.73
N ARG A 129 -25.46 5.91 -3.94
CA ARG A 129 -25.79 4.47 -3.87
C ARG A 129 -25.97 3.98 -2.44
N ILE A 130 -25.35 4.68 -1.49
CA ILE A 130 -25.28 4.32 -0.08
C ILE A 130 -25.04 5.59 0.74
N THR A 131 -25.57 5.64 1.96
CA THR A 131 -25.25 6.70 2.91
C THR A 131 -23.91 6.45 3.60
N LEU A 132 -23.30 7.48 4.20
CA LEU A 132 -22.07 7.31 4.98
C LEU A 132 -22.29 6.37 6.17
N GLU A 133 -23.43 6.45 6.85
CA GLU A 133 -23.77 5.58 7.98
C GLU A 133 -23.81 4.10 7.56
N GLU A 134 -24.52 3.79 6.47
CA GLU A 134 -24.59 2.43 5.92
C GLU A 134 -23.22 1.93 5.46
N LEU A 135 -22.43 2.81 4.82
CA LEU A 135 -21.08 2.48 4.38
C LEU A 135 -20.20 2.10 5.57
N LEU A 136 -20.20 2.90 6.62
CA LEU A 136 -19.39 2.63 7.83
C LEU A 136 -19.84 1.35 8.53
N LYS A 137 -21.15 1.08 8.57
CA LYS A 137 -21.71 -0.14 9.16
C LYS A 137 -21.33 -1.39 8.37
N MET A 138 -21.34 -1.33 7.04
CA MET A 138 -21.01 -2.46 6.17
C MET A 138 -19.52 -2.56 5.85
N ALA A 139 -18.72 -1.53 6.12
CA ALA A 139 -17.30 -1.48 5.78
C ALA A 139 -16.52 -2.74 6.24
N PRO A 140 -16.64 -3.21 7.50
CA PRO A 140 -15.92 -4.39 7.98
C PRO A 140 -16.70 -5.70 7.74
N THR A 141 -17.46 -5.83 6.65
CA THR A 141 -18.17 -7.07 6.31
C THR A 141 -17.68 -7.65 4.98
N SER A 142 -17.94 -8.94 4.77
CA SER A 142 -17.68 -9.64 3.50
C SER A 142 -18.60 -9.20 2.36
N THR A 143 -19.57 -8.33 2.62
CA THR A 143 -20.53 -7.79 1.63
C THR A 143 -20.38 -6.29 1.41
N GLY A 144 -19.57 -5.61 2.22
CA GLY A 144 -19.29 -4.18 2.08
C GLY A 144 -18.45 -3.85 0.85
N ILE A 145 -18.32 -2.56 0.57
CA ILE A 145 -17.56 -2.06 -0.60
C ILE A 145 -16.07 -2.47 -0.55
N TYR A 146 -15.54 -2.80 0.63
CA TYR A 146 -14.15 -3.21 0.81
C TYR A 146 -13.92 -4.73 0.78
N ALA A 147 -14.96 -5.54 0.52
CA ALA A 147 -14.88 -7.00 0.61
C ALA A 147 -13.72 -7.60 -0.20
N ASN A 148 -13.55 -7.18 -1.46
CA ASN A 148 -12.45 -7.69 -2.30
C ASN A 148 -11.07 -7.37 -1.73
N HIS A 149 -10.89 -6.17 -1.17
CA HIS A 149 -9.64 -5.75 -0.54
C HIS A 149 -9.34 -6.58 0.70
N LEU A 150 -10.36 -6.79 1.54
CA LEU A 150 -10.26 -7.55 2.78
C LEU A 150 -10.00 -9.05 2.52
N ASN A 151 -10.72 -9.65 1.56
CA ASN A 151 -10.56 -11.05 1.17
C ASN A 151 -9.12 -11.34 0.70
N ARG A 152 -8.54 -10.45 -0.11
CA ARG A 152 -7.15 -10.60 -0.58
C ARG A 152 -6.14 -10.64 0.59
N HIS A 153 -6.36 -9.83 1.63
CA HIS A 153 -5.50 -9.87 2.82
C HIS A 153 -5.78 -11.10 3.68
N GLN A 154 -7.04 -11.51 3.79
CA GLN A 154 -7.46 -12.70 4.51
C GLN A 154 -6.83 -13.98 3.92
N GLU A 155 -6.81 -14.14 2.60
CA GLU A 155 -6.14 -15.25 1.92
C GLU A 155 -4.66 -15.35 2.31
N LYS A 156 -3.94 -14.22 2.28
CA LYS A 156 -2.53 -14.16 2.69
C LYS A 156 -2.31 -14.54 4.16
N LEU A 157 -3.25 -14.19 5.04
CA LEU A 157 -3.18 -14.55 6.47
C LEU A 157 -3.51 -16.03 6.72
N TYR A 158 -4.37 -16.64 5.90
CA TYR A 158 -4.59 -18.09 5.95
C TYR A 158 -3.35 -18.88 5.52
N GLU A 159 -2.58 -18.37 4.56
CA GLU A 159 -1.34 -19.02 4.10
C GLU A 159 -0.18 -18.91 5.10
N ASP A 160 -0.17 -17.88 5.96
CA ASP A 160 0.89 -17.60 6.94
C ASP A 160 0.31 -17.45 8.35
N SER A 161 0.14 -18.58 9.05
CA SER A 161 -0.45 -18.64 10.40
C SER A 161 0.33 -17.84 11.45
N GLU A 162 1.64 -17.72 11.30
CA GLU A 162 2.49 -16.92 12.18
C GLU A 162 2.21 -15.41 11.98
N LEU A 163 1.99 -14.99 10.73
CA LEU A 163 1.60 -13.62 10.41
C LEU A 163 0.19 -13.30 10.95
N ALA A 164 -0.75 -14.23 10.82
CA ALA A 164 -2.10 -14.12 11.40
C ALA A 164 -2.05 -13.96 12.93
N ARG A 165 -1.22 -14.77 13.60
CA ARG A 165 -1.00 -14.67 15.05
C ARG A 165 -0.37 -13.34 15.46
N ALA A 166 0.58 -12.83 14.67
CA ALA A 166 1.18 -11.51 14.90
C ALA A 166 0.14 -10.39 14.78
N LEU A 167 -0.72 -10.43 13.75
CA LEU A 167 -1.80 -9.47 13.59
C LEU A 167 -2.82 -9.54 14.73
N SER A 168 -3.19 -10.73 15.18
CA SER A 168 -4.10 -10.94 16.32
C SER A 168 -3.60 -10.22 17.57
N LYS A 169 -2.30 -10.32 17.87
CA LYS A 169 -1.68 -9.59 19.00
C LYS A 169 -1.84 -8.07 18.87
N VAL A 170 -1.63 -7.52 17.67
CA VAL A 170 -1.77 -6.09 17.41
C VAL A 170 -3.23 -5.63 17.53
N ILE A 171 -4.18 -6.46 17.10
CA ILE A 171 -5.62 -6.16 17.19
C ILE A 171 -6.08 -6.09 18.64
N VAL A 172 -5.64 -7.00 19.51
CA VAL A 172 -6.10 -6.99 20.92
C VAL A 172 -5.35 -5.95 21.76
N ALA A 173 -4.17 -5.50 21.31
CA ALA A 173 -3.37 -4.53 22.06
C ALA A 173 -4.04 -3.15 22.15
N THR A 174 -4.02 -2.59 23.36
CA THR A 174 -4.43 -1.20 23.64
C THR A 174 -3.29 -0.20 23.46
N GLU A 175 -2.05 -0.68 23.47
CA GLU A 175 -0.82 0.10 23.28
C GLU A 175 0.04 -0.48 22.15
N PRO A 176 0.94 0.32 21.54
CA PRO A 176 1.87 -0.19 20.53
C PRO A 176 2.73 -1.34 21.07
N ILE A 177 2.85 -2.45 20.31
CA ILE A 177 3.60 -3.64 20.73
C ILE A 177 4.80 -3.92 19.84
N LEU A 178 5.85 -4.54 20.38
CA LEU A 178 6.97 -5.03 19.57
C LEU A 178 6.58 -6.37 18.93
N LEU A 179 6.81 -6.48 17.62
CA LEU A 179 6.70 -7.72 16.87
C LEU A 179 8.08 -8.22 16.44
N GLU A 180 8.15 -9.48 16.02
CA GLU A 180 9.34 -9.99 15.33
C GLU A 180 9.57 -9.16 14.04
N PRO A 181 10.82 -8.77 13.72
CA PRO A 181 11.10 -7.85 12.61
C PRO A 181 10.52 -8.23 11.25
N LEU A 182 10.57 -9.51 10.87
CA LEU A 182 10.03 -9.96 9.59
C LEU A 182 8.50 -9.90 9.57
N GLN A 183 7.84 -10.28 10.66
CA GLN A 183 6.39 -10.14 10.82
C GLN A 183 5.95 -8.67 10.77
N ALA A 184 6.66 -7.80 11.51
CA ALA A 184 6.42 -6.36 11.53
C ALA A 184 6.53 -5.75 10.12
N TYR A 185 7.60 -6.12 9.40
CA TYR A 185 7.83 -5.65 8.04
C TYR A 185 6.72 -6.10 7.08
N LYS A 186 6.37 -7.40 7.07
CA LYS A 186 5.31 -7.95 6.20
C LYS A 186 3.95 -7.29 6.49
N LEU A 187 3.53 -7.20 7.75
CA LEU A 187 2.25 -6.59 8.09
C LEU A 187 2.20 -5.09 7.75
N ASN A 188 3.31 -4.36 7.96
CA ASN A 188 3.40 -2.94 7.63
C ASN A 188 3.39 -2.74 6.11
N SER A 189 4.04 -3.61 5.35
CA SER A 189 4.04 -3.53 3.89
C SER A 189 2.70 -3.89 3.26
N MET A 190 1.93 -4.78 3.90
CA MET A 190 0.50 -5.02 3.61
C MET A 190 -0.41 -3.84 4.00
N GLY A 191 0.11 -2.83 4.69
CA GLY A 191 -0.67 -1.69 5.17
C GLY A 191 -1.63 -2.03 6.33
N LEU A 192 -1.59 -3.26 6.88
CA LEU A 192 -2.47 -3.69 7.96
C LEU A 192 -2.09 -3.07 9.31
N ILE A 193 -0.81 -2.75 9.49
CA ILE A 193 -0.29 -2.05 10.67
C ILE A 193 0.50 -0.81 10.26
N LYS A 194 0.73 0.08 11.23
CA LYS A 194 1.71 1.16 11.17
C LYS A 194 2.77 0.91 12.25
N LEU A 195 4.00 1.32 11.98
CA LEU A 195 5.10 1.28 12.96
C LEU A 195 5.30 2.66 13.59
N SER A 196 5.23 2.73 14.91
CA SER A 196 5.56 3.90 15.72
C SER A 196 6.67 3.51 16.69
N ASN A 197 7.87 4.10 16.53
CA ASN A 197 9.05 3.75 17.33
C ASN A 197 9.33 2.23 17.38
N ASN A 198 9.30 1.57 16.22
CA ASN A 198 9.43 0.11 16.07
C ASN A 198 8.33 -0.74 16.72
N LYS A 199 7.28 -0.12 17.24
CA LYS A 199 6.12 -0.82 17.79
C LYS A 199 4.96 -0.76 16.80
N ALA A 200 4.28 -1.88 16.62
CA ALA A 200 3.14 -2.05 15.76
C ALA A 200 1.85 -1.53 16.41
N VAL A 201 1.07 -0.81 15.62
CA VAL A 201 -0.33 -0.45 15.88
C VAL A 201 -1.18 -0.80 14.67
N ILE A 202 -2.45 -1.14 14.87
CA ILE A 202 -3.36 -1.35 13.73
C ILE A 202 -3.48 -0.05 12.91
N SER A 203 -3.52 -0.16 11.59
CA SER A 203 -3.46 1.03 10.73
C SER A 203 -4.79 1.80 10.64
N CYS A 204 -5.93 1.13 10.81
CA CYS A 204 -7.27 1.72 10.81
C CYS A 204 -8.32 0.81 11.50
N GLN A 205 -9.51 1.38 11.75
CA GLN A 205 -10.61 0.65 12.42
C GLN A 205 -11.18 -0.48 11.55
N LEU A 206 -11.25 -0.29 10.23
CA LEU A 206 -11.72 -1.30 9.28
C LEU A 206 -11.02 -2.65 9.48
N TYR A 207 -9.68 -2.63 9.57
CA TYR A 207 -8.91 -3.86 9.76
C TYR A 207 -9.07 -4.44 11.16
N ARG A 208 -9.19 -3.59 12.19
CA ARG A 208 -9.48 -4.05 13.55
C ARG A 208 -10.78 -4.85 13.57
N ASP A 209 -11.86 -4.27 13.05
CA ASP A 209 -13.20 -4.86 13.13
C ASP A 209 -13.32 -6.13 12.27
N TYR A 210 -12.82 -6.09 11.03
CA TYR A 210 -12.90 -7.24 10.13
C TYR A 210 -12.03 -8.40 10.61
N PHE A 211 -10.74 -8.16 10.86
CA PHE A 211 -9.82 -9.24 11.20
C PHE A 211 -9.98 -9.75 12.63
N GLN A 212 -10.60 -8.99 13.54
CA GLN A 212 -10.99 -9.51 14.85
C GLN A 212 -11.98 -10.68 14.73
N GLN A 213 -12.94 -10.59 13.79
CA GLN A 213 -13.91 -11.67 13.55
C GLN A 213 -13.24 -12.84 12.82
N VAL A 214 -12.53 -12.57 11.72
CA VAL A 214 -11.86 -13.59 10.90
C VAL A 214 -10.87 -14.42 11.73
N LEU A 215 -10.04 -13.78 12.55
CA LEU A 215 -9.01 -14.48 13.32
C LEU A 215 -9.60 -15.29 14.49
N LYS A 216 -10.77 -14.90 15.01
CA LYS A 216 -11.49 -15.70 16.00
C LYS A 216 -12.01 -17.01 15.39
N GLU A 217 -12.59 -16.94 14.19
CA GLU A 217 -13.03 -18.13 13.46
C GLU A 217 -11.86 -19.05 13.08
N MET A 218 -10.66 -18.49 12.86
CA MET A 218 -9.44 -19.26 12.62
C MET A 218 -8.94 -20.01 13.85
N SER A 219 -9.08 -19.45 15.05
CA SER A 219 -8.64 -20.12 16.28
C SER A 219 -9.58 -21.22 16.75
N ASP A 220 -10.84 -21.18 16.30
CA ASP A 220 -11.88 -22.16 16.64
C ASP A 220 -11.89 -23.39 15.69
N ARG A 221 -10.99 -23.45 14.70
CA ARG A 221 -10.80 -24.57 13.75
C ARG A 221 -9.53 -25.34 14.04
#